data_AF-M3EQ40-F1
#
_entry.id   AF-M3EQ40-F1
#
_cell.length_a   1.000
_cell.length_b   1.000
_cell.length_c   1.000
_cell.angle_alpha   90.00
_cell.angle_beta   90.00
_cell.angle_gamma   90.00
#
_symmetry.space_group_name_H-M   'P 1'
#
loop_
_entity.id
_entity.type
_entity.pdbx_description
1 polymer ?
#
loop_
_entity_poly.entity_id
_entity_poly.type
_entity_poly.pdbx_seq_one_letter_code
_entity_poly.pdbx_strand_id
1 'polypeptide(L)'
;MGHFLAARYYRIKATWPYFIPIPLAPIGTMGAVIRILEPIRNKKQLFDIGIWGPLMSLILSVPCYIVGIYLSSLVPVDSVRENPGIISFGESIFTITMNQWILGPFDPTAQDVWIHPLAQAGWVGLLVTAINLLPFGQLDGGHVIYSVFGERYRNWIYYLFTVFLLLCLWNFSWLLWGFLIYFIIKVEHPFVPDSAVPLDRIRKIGGLLILFTLIFIFVPSPIQLGTDINRPGLAEEVWISLKSVYLDL
;
A
#
# COMPACT_ATOMS: atom_id res chain seq x y z
N MET A 1 -5.91 0.70 14.84
CA MET A 1 -7.17 0.77 15.62
C MET A 1 -8.26 -0.15 15.09
N GLY A 2 -8.50 -0.23 13.77
CA GLY A 2 -9.53 -1.12 13.21
C GLY A 2 -9.40 -2.59 13.64
N HIS A 3 -8.19 -3.15 13.55
CA HIS A 3 -7.87 -4.49 14.05
C HIS A 3 -8.21 -4.71 15.52
N PHE A 4 -7.92 -3.72 16.38
CA PHE A 4 -8.21 -3.80 17.80
C PHE A 4 -9.72 -3.80 18.08
N LEU A 5 -10.48 -2.96 17.38
CA LEU A 5 -11.95 -2.90 17.52
C LEU A 5 -12.60 -4.22 17.06
N ALA A 6 -12.17 -4.78 15.94
CA ALA A 6 -12.65 -6.07 15.45
C ALA A 6 -12.29 -7.22 16.39
N ALA A 7 -11.04 -7.26 16.89
CA ALA A 7 -10.62 -8.26 17.87
C ALA A 7 -11.44 -8.17 19.16
N ARG A 8 -11.72 -6.96 19.65
CA ARG A 8 -12.56 -6.72 20.83
C ARG A 8 -14.00 -7.19 20.61
N TYR A 9 -14.59 -6.92 19.44
CA TYR A 9 -15.92 -7.42 19.08
C TYR A 9 -15.98 -8.95 19.14
N TYR A 10 -14.94 -9.62 18.64
CA TYR A 10 -14.81 -11.08 18.66
C TYR A 10 -14.27 -11.66 19.97
N ARG A 11 -13.98 -10.82 20.97
CA ARG A 11 -13.36 -11.21 22.26
C ARG A 11 -12.05 -11.98 22.08
N ILE A 12 -11.30 -11.66 21.03
CA ILE A 12 -9.96 -12.18 20.76
C ILE A 12 -8.97 -11.30 21.50
N LYS A 13 -8.07 -11.89 22.29
CA LYS A 13 -7.03 -11.11 22.97
C LYS A 13 -6.08 -10.51 21.95
N ALA A 14 -5.91 -9.19 22.01
CA ALA A 14 -4.95 -8.44 21.22
C ALA A 14 -4.19 -7.49 22.14
N THR A 15 -2.94 -7.16 21.78
CA THR A 15 -2.19 -6.13 22.48
C THR A 15 -2.78 -4.75 22.22
N TRP A 16 -2.44 -3.80 23.10
CA TRP A 16 -2.61 -2.40 22.76
C TRP A 16 -1.76 -2.03 21.54
N PRO A 17 -2.18 -1.02 20.75
CA PRO A 17 -1.37 -0.52 19.64
C PRO A 17 -0.03 0.00 20.17
N TYR A 18 1.07 -0.63 19.75
CA TYR A 18 2.42 -0.19 20.07
C TYR A 18 3.01 0.54 18.86
N PHE A 19 3.33 1.81 19.02
CA PHE A 19 3.92 2.61 17.95
C PHE A 19 5.39 2.27 17.77
N ILE A 20 5.81 2.01 16.53
CA ILE A 20 7.21 1.82 16.20
C ILE A 20 7.75 3.18 15.72
N PRO A 21 8.55 3.89 16.53
CA PRO A 21 9.14 5.15 16.10
C PRO A 21 10.17 4.91 15.01
N ILE A 22 10.19 5.76 13.98
CA ILE A 22 11.30 5.84 13.03
C ILE A 22 12.00 7.17 13.26
N PRO A 23 13.31 7.18 13.54
CA PRO A 23 14.08 8.42 13.65
C PRO A 23 14.47 8.99 12.27
N LEU A 24 13.57 8.95 11.28
CA LEU A 24 13.80 9.49 9.93
C LEU A 24 12.72 10.54 9.63
N ALA A 25 13.10 11.82 9.70
CA ALA A 25 12.23 12.89 9.22
C ALA A 25 12.01 12.74 7.70
N PRO A 26 10.78 12.93 7.17
CA PRO A 26 9.56 13.42 7.82
C PRO A 26 8.62 12.34 8.38
N ILE A 27 8.99 11.05 8.30
CA ILE A 27 8.12 9.93 8.69
C ILE A 27 8.25 9.68 10.20
N GLY A 28 7.46 10.38 11.01
CA GLY A 28 7.56 10.32 12.48
C GLY A 28 7.38 8.92 13.11
N THR A 29 6.57 8.03 12.53
CA THR A 29 6.40 6.63 13.00
C THR A 29 6.09 5.68 11.82
N MET A 30 6.39 4.37 11.92
CA MET A 30 5.87 3.35 10.97
C MET A 30 4.37 3.02 11.21
N GLY A 31 3.70 3.80 12.06
CA GLY A 31 2.37 3.46 12.59
C GLY A 31 2.45 2.58 13.84
N ALA A 32 1.32 1.94 14.17
CA ALA A 32 1.16 1.12 15.36
C ALA A 32 0.93 -0.35 15.02
N VAL A 33 1.69 -1.23 15.64
CA VAL A 33 1.55 -2.68 15.51
C VAL A 33 0.61 -3.19 16.60
N ILE A 34 -0.38 -3.99 16.19
CA ILE A 34 -1.28 -4.72 17.10
C ILE A 34 -0.98 -6.19 16.93
N ARG A 35 -0.55 -6.86 18.00
CA ARG A 35 -0.30 -8.30 17.98
C ARG A 35 -1.56 -9.03 18.44
N ILE A 36 -2.12 -9.87 17.57
CA ILE A 36 -3.20 -10.78 17.93
C ILE A 36 -2.57 -11.93 18.75
N LEU A 37 -3.05 -12.12 19.98
CA LEU A 37 -2.46 -13.06 20.96
C LEU A 37 -3.15 -14.42 20.98
N GLU A 38 -4.30 -14.53 20.32
CA GLU A 38 -5.08 -15.76 20.24
C GLU A 38 -5.30 -16.17 18.78
N PRO A 39 -5.25 -17.48 18.47
CA PRO A 39 -5.45 -17.95 17.11
C PRO A 39 -6.87 -17.62 16.63
N ILE A 40 -6.95 -17.11 15.40
CA ILE A 40 -8.22 -16.81 14.73
C ILE A 40 -8.93 -18.14 14.45
N ARG A 41 -10.16 -18.28 14.97
CA ARG A 41 -10.81 -19.60 15.08
C ARG A 41 -11.52 -20.03 13.81
N ASN A 42 -11.87 -19.09 12.93
CA ASN A 42 -12.55 -19.39 11.67
C ASN A 42 -12.39 -18.29 10.62
N LYS A 43 -12.63 -18.63 9.35
CA LYS A 43 -12.52 -17.71 8.20
C LYS A 43 -13.44 -16.48 8.27
N LYS A 44 -14.59 -16.55 8.95
CA LYS A 44 -15.46 -15.39 9.14
C LYS A 44 -14.82 -14.32 10.05
N GLN A 45 -14.20 -14.75 11.15
CA GLN A 45 -13.43 -13.85 12.03
C GLN A 45 -12.20 -13.31 11.31
N LEU A 46 -11.51 -14.17 10.56
CA LEU A 46 -10.34 -13.78 9.75
C LEU A 46 -10.70 -12.67 8.77
N PHE A 47 -11.80 -12.83 8.05
CA PHE A 47 -12.31 -11.85 7.10
C PHE A 47 -12.62 -10.51 7.76
N ASP A 48 -13.41 -10.52 8.84
CA ASP A 48 -13.84 -9.28 9.47
C ASP A 48 -12.63 -8.51 10.03
N ILE A 49 -11.71 -9.20 10.73
CA ILE A 49 -10.47 -8.57 11.21
C ILE A 49 -9.66 -8.00 10.05
N GLY A 50 -9.45 -8.79 8.98
CA GLY A 50 -8.71 -8.37 7.80
C GLY A 50 -9.31 -7.15 7.09
N ILE A 51 -10.64 -6.97 7.09
CA ILE A 51 -11.29 -5.79 6.48
C ILE A 51 -11.20 -4.55 7.36
N TRP A 52 -11.36 -4.69 8.68
CA TRP A 52 -11.50 -3.54 9.58
C TRP A 52 -10.21 -2.71 9.65
N GLY A 53 -9.04 -3.33 9.50
CA GLY A 53 -7.76 -2.64 9.41
C GLY A 53 -7.72 -1.60 8.27
N PRO A 54 -7.73 -2.05 7.01
CA PRO A 54 -7.71 -1.18 5.84
C PRO A 54 -8.89 -0.19 5.80
N LEU A 55 -10.09 -0.62 6.17
CA LEU A 55 -11.28 0.23 6.15
C LEU A 55 -11.13 1.45 7.08
N MET A 56 -10.70 1.23 8.34
CA MET A 56 -10.47 2.34 9.27
C MET A 56 -9.32 3.22 8.83
N SER A 57 -8.28 2.62 8.23
CA SER A 57 -7.15 3.37 7.69
C SER A 57 -7.59 4.30 6.56
N LEU A 58 -8.42 3.82 5.62
CA LEU A 58 -8.97 4.64 4.53
C LEU A 58 -9.85 5.78 5.06
N ILE A 59 -10.74 5.48 6.02
CA ILE A 59 -11.63 6.49 6.62
C ILE A 59 -10.86 7.66 7.25
N LEU A 60 -9.66 7.42 7.76
CA LEU A 60 -8.81 8.48 8.32
C LEU A 60 -7.90 9.11 7.25
N SER A 61 -7.27 8.28 6.42
CA SER A 61 -6.23 8.73 5.49
C SER A 61 -6.80 9.55 4.34
N VAL A 62 -7.98 9.19 3.82
CA VAL A 62 -8.61 9.88 2.68
C VAL A 62 -8.99 11.33 3.04
N PRO A 63 -9.71 11.61 4.14
CA PRO A 63 -9.99 12.99 4.54
C PRO A 63 -8.74 13.79 4.89
N CYS A 64 -7.76 13.18 5.58
CA CYS A 64 -6.50 13.85 5.88
C CYS A 64 -5.75 14.25 4.60
N TYR A 65 -5.71 13.36 3.60
CA TYR A 65 -5.09 13.67 2.31
C TYR A 65 -5.83 14.81 1.60
N ILE A 66 -7.16 14.74 1.49
CA ILE A 66 -7.98 15.76 0.80
C ILE A 66 -7.82 17.14 1.47
N VAL A 67 -7.97 17.23 2.79
CA VAL A 67 -7.81 18.49 3.52
C VAL A 67 -6.37 18.98 3.43
N GLY A 68 -5.40 18.07 3.50
CA GLY A 68 -3.99 18.42 3.35
C GLY A 68 -3.66 19.00 1.96
N ILE A 69 -4.20 18.43 0.89
CA ILE A 69 -4.01 18.94 -0.48
C ILE A 69 -4.67 20.30 -0.65
N TYR A 70 -5.85 20.52 -0.06
CA TYR A 70 -6.46 21.85 -0.05
C TYR A 70 -5.59 22.93 0.62
N LEU A 71 -4.75 22.54 1.58
CA LEU A 71 -3.78 23.40 2.26
C LEU A 71 -2.39 23.43 1.59
N SER A 72 -2.22 22.69 0.49
CA SER A 72 -0.96 22.58 -0.23
C SER A 72 -0.85 23.63 -1.33
N SER A 73 0.36 23.85 -1.84
CA SER A 73 0.63 24.84 -2.89
C SER A 73 1.38 24.22 -4.06
N LEU A 74 1.13 24.73 -5.27
CA LEU A 74 1.90 24.37 -6.45
C LEU A 74 3.22 25.14 -6.45
N VAL A 75 4.31 24.44 -6.72
CA VAL A 75 5.67 25.00 -6.85
C VAL A 75 6.29 24.57 -8.19
N PRO A 76 7.19 25.37 -8.77
CA PRO A 76 7.92 24.95 -9.98
C PRO A 76 8.74 23.69 -9.69
N VAL A 77 8.71 22.70 -10.58
CA VAL A 77 9.40 21.40 -10.37
C VAL A 77 10.90 21.57 -10.10
N ASP A 78 11.55 22.55 -10.74
CA ASP A 78 12.98 22.79 -10.59
C ASP A 78 13.37 23.15 -9.14
N SER A 79 12.46 23.80 -8.39
CA SER A 79 12.69 24.13 -6.98
C SER A 79 12.78 22.90 -6.06
N VAL A 80 12.18 21.78 -6.49
CA VAL A 80 12.21 20.49 -5.79
C VAL A 80 13.38 19.64 -6.28
N ARG A 81 13.64 19.60 -7.59
CA ARG A 81 14.72 18.80 -8.21
C ARG A 81 16.12 19.20 -7.77
N GLU A 82 16.37 20.50 -7.63
CA GLU A 82 17.71 21.01 -7.31
C GLU A 82 18.09 20.81 -5.83
N ASN A 83 17.16 20.36 -4.99
CA ASN A 83 17.39 20.17 -3.56
C ASN A 83 17.43 18.67 -3.18
N PRO A 84 18.63 18.09 -3.01
CA PRO A 84 18.79 16.67 -2.67
C PRO A 84 18.26 16.29 -1.27
N GLY A 85 17.93 17.29 -0.44
CA GLY A 85 17.32 17.08 0.88
C GLY A 85 15.80 16.97 0.88
N ILE A 86 15.13 17.17 -0.26
CA ILE A 86 13.67 17.09 -0.36
C ILE A 86 13.27 15.68 -0.77
N ILE A 87 12.41 15.07 0.04
CA ILE A 87 11.80 13.77 -0.23
C ILE A 87 10.50 14.02 -1.00
N SER A 88 10.43 13.50 -2.23
CA SER A 88 9.20 13.50 -3.01
C SER A 88 8.40 12.23 -2.75
N PHE A 89 7.08 12.40 -2.65
CA PHE A 89 6.14 11.34 -2.35
C PHE A 89 5.54 10.84 -3.66
N GLY A 90 5.59 9.53 -3.86
CA GLY A 90 5.09 8.89 -5.07
C GLY A 90 3.60 9.08 -5.29
N GLU A 91 3.20 9.00 -6.55
CA GLU A 91 1.81 9.15 -6.94
C GLU A 91 1.10 7.80 -7.15
N SER A 92 -0.18 7.77 -6.78
CA SER A 92 -1.16 6.75 -7.11
C SER A 92 -2.27 7.37 -7.96
N ILE A 93 -3.14 6.55 -8.55
CA ILE A 93 -4.31 7.03 -9.31
C ILE A 93 -5.16 7.97 -8.43
N PHE A 94 -5.37 7.61 -7.17
CA PHE A 94 -6.11 8.42 -6.21
C PHE A 94 -5.45 9.79 -5.99
N THR A 95 -4.14 9.83 -5.70
CA THR A 95 -3.46 11.08 -5.37
C THR A 95 -3.42 12.02 -6.59
N ILE A 96 -3.13 11.50 -7.78
CA ILE A 96 -3.14 12.29 -9.03
C ILE A 96 -4.52 12.92 -9.23
N THR A 97 -5.57 12.11 -9.12
CA THR A 97 -6.95 12.57 -9.32
C THR A 97 -7.33 13.65 -8.32
N MET A 98 -7.01 13.46 -7.03
CA MET A 98 -7.32 14.44 -6.00
C MET A 98 -6.50 15.73 -6.13
N ASN A 99 -5.22 15.63 -6.50
CA ASN A 99 -4.36 16.79 -6.72
C ASN A 99 -4.92 17.67 -7.84
N GLN A 100 -5.21 17.07 -9.01
CA GLN A 100 -5.77 17.77 -10.17
C GLN A 100 -7.18 18.32 -9.90
N TRP A 101 -7.98 17.62 -9.08
CA TRP A 101 -9.33 18.07 -8.74
C TRP A 101 -9.35 19.26 -7.77
N ILE A 102 -8.47 19.25 -6.76
CA ILE A 102 -8.48 20.24 -5.68
C ILE A 102 -7.64 21.48 -6.03
N LEU A 103 -6.43 21.28 -6.57
CA LEU A 103 -5.52 22.37 -6.94
C LEU A 103 -5.82 22.94 -8.33
N GLY A 104 -6.69 22.27 -9.09
CA GLY A 104 -7.01 22.58 -10.47
C GLY A 104 -6.07 21.89 -11.46
N PRO A 105 -6.39 21.91 -12.77
CA PRO A 105 -5.54 21.34 -13.80
C PRO A 105 -4.15 21.99 -13.82
N PHE A 106 -3.10 21.22 -13.57
CA PHE A 106 -1.71 21.66 -13.66
C PHE A 106 -0.88 20.67 -14.46
N ASP A 107 0.20 21.17 -15.07
CA ASP A 107 1.16 20.34 -15.82
C ASP A 107 2.16 19.69 -14.85
N PRO A 108 2.11 18.35 -14.66
CA PRO A 108 3.01 17.65 -13.73
C PRO A 108 4.48 17.69 -14.16
N THR A 109 4.78 18.08 -15.40
CA THR A 109 6.16 18.21 -15.89
C THR A 109 6.80 19.55 -15.51
N ALA A 110 5.97 20.57 -15.25
CA ALA A 110 6.39 21.93 -14.94
C ALA A 110 6.13 22.33 -13.47
N GLN A 111 5.08 21.76 -12.86
CA GLN A 111 4.68 22.05 -11.48
C GLN A 111 4.62 20.78 -10.64
N ASP A 112 5.12 20.88 -9.41
CA ASP A 112 5.02 19.85 -8.38
C ASP A 112 4.14 20.36 -7.23
N VAL A 113 3.61 19.44 -6.43
CA VAL A 113 2.77 19.76 -5.28
C VAL A 113 3.63 19.79 -4.02
N TRP A 114 3.78 20.98 -3.45
CA TRP A 114 4.36 21.12 -2.12
C TRP A 114 3.33 20.69 -1.07
N ILE A 115 3.36 19.40 -0.71
CA ILE A 115 2.33 18.82 0.14
C ILE A 115 2.45 19.27 1.61
N HIS A 116 1.31 19.72 2.15
CA HIS A 116 1.17 20.07 3.56
C HIS A 116 1.43 18.83 4.46
N PRO A 117 1.98 18.98 5.69
CA PRO A 117 2.22 17.84 6.60
C PRO A 117 0.99 16.96 6.87
N LEU A 118 -0.21 17.54 6.80
CA LEU A 118 -1.47 16.79 6.89
C LEU A 118 -1.68 15.85 5.69
N ALA A 119 -1.35 16.30 4.48
CA ALA A 119 -1.37 15.45 3.28
C ALA A 119 -0.30 14.38 3.34
N GLN A 120 0.89 14.69 3.86
CA GLN A 120 1.96 13.71 4.10
C GLN A 120 1.46 12.58 5.02
N ALA A 121 0.79 12.92 6.13
CA ALA A 121 0.23 11.93 7.04
C ALA A 121 -0.86 11.07 6.37
N GLY A 122 -1.76 11.70 5.60
CA GLY A 122 -2.76 10.98 4.81
C GLY A 122 -2.14 10.04 3.77
N TRP A 123 -1.12 10.50 3.06
CA TRP A 123 -0.39 9.74 2.07
C TRP A 123 0.30 8.50 2.69
N VAL A 124 0.97 8.66 3.84
CA VAL A 124 1.59 7.54 4.54
C VAL A 124 0.54 6.51 4.95
N GLY A 125 -0.63 6.97 5.42
CA GLY A 125 -1.75 6.09 5.75
C GLY A 125 -2.27 5.32 4.54
N LEU A 126 -2.38 5.97 3.37
CA LEU A 126 -2.75 5.30 2.11
C LEU A 126 -1.70 4.27 1.68
N LEU A 127 -0.40 4.60 1.78
CA LEU A 127 0.70 3.67 1.46
C LEU A 127 0.67 2.42 2.35
N VAL A 128 0.56 2.61 3.66
CA VAL A 128 0.48 1.50 4.63
C VAL A 128 -0.74 0.63 4.33
N THR A 129 -1.87 1.25 3.98
CA THR A 129 -3.09 0.54 3.57
C THR A 129 -2.87 -0.27 2.31
N ALA A 130 -2.22 0.31 1.29
CA ALA A 130 -1.92 -0.36 0.03
C ALA A 130 -1.05 -1.60 0.25
N ILE A 131 0.03 -1.48 1.04
CA ILE A 131 0.91 -2.59 1.38
C ILE A 131 0.12 -3.68 2.13
N ASN A 132 -0.68 -3.30 3.12
CA ASN A 132 -1.48 -4.26 3.89
C ASN A 132 -2.56 -4.94 3.05
N LEU A 133 -3.08 -4.29 2.01
CA LEU A 133 -4.05 -4.89 1.08
C LEU A 133 -3.41 -5.78 0.02
N LEU A 134 -2.08 -5.90 -0.03
CA LEU A 134 -1.44 -6.88 -0.90
C LEU A 134 -1.96 -8.30 -0.56
N PRO A 135 -2.29 -9.12 -1.56
CA PRO A 135 -3.02 -10.37 -1.37
C PRO A 135 -2.11 -11.54 -0.97
N PHE A 136 -1.14 -11.32 -0.07
CA PHE A 136 -0.11 -12.30 0.26
C PHE A 136 -0.01 -12.57 1.75
N GLY A 137 0.21 -13.85 2.09
CA GLY A 137 0.54 -14.30 3.44
C GLY A 137 -0.42 -13.80 4.50
N GLN A 138 0.14 -13.26 5.58
CA GLN A 138 -0.60 -12.73 6.73
C GLN A 138 -0.91 -11.22 6.65
N LEU A 139 -0.75 -10.59 5.47
CA LEU A 139 -1.22 -9.22 5.26
C LEU A 139 -2.76 -9.21 5.29
N ASP A 140 -3.34 -8.03 5.54
CA ASP A 140 -4.80 -7.86 5.61
C ASP A 140 -5.50 -8.31 4.30
N GLY A 141 -4.89 -8.01 3.15
CA GLY A 141 -5.34 -8.49 1.84
C GLY A 141 -5.26 -10.01 1.71
N GLY A 142 -4.22 -10.63 2.30
CA GLY A 142 -4.08 -12.08 2.45
C GLY A 142 -5.22 -12.70 3.28
N HIS A 143 -5.56 -12.09 4.42
CA HIS A 143 -6.72 -12.49 5.23
C HIS A 143 -8.03 -12.43 4.45
N VAL A 144 -8.25 -11.35 3.71
CA VAL A 144 -9.47 -11.14 2.91
C VAL A 144 -9.54 -12.15 1.76
N ILE A 145 -8.49 -12.26 0.94
CA ILE A 145 -8.48 -13.12 -0.24
C ILE A 145 -8.62 -14.60 0.14
N TYR A 146 -7.91 -15.03 1.19
CA TYR A 146 -8.01 -16.40 1.68
C TYR A 146 -9.39 -16.72 2.26
N SER A 147 -10.01 -15.76 2.97
CA SER A 147 -11.35 -15.96 3.52
C SER A 147 -12.44 -16.01 2.44
N VAL A 148 -12.28 -15.25 1.35
CA VAL A 148 -13.24 -15.20 0.23
C VAL A 148 -13.14 -16.44 -0.67
N PHE A 149 -11.92 -16.82 -1.04
CA PHE A 149 -11.67 -17.90 -2.02
C PHE A 149 -11.41 -19.26 -1.37
N GLY A 150 -11.12 -19.30 -0.06
CA GLY A 150 -10.76 -20.52 0.66
C GLY A 150 -9.47 -21.13 0.12
N GLU A 151 -9.30 -22.44 0.26
CA GLU A 151 -8.08 -23.15 -0.16
C GLU A 151 -7.81 -23.09 -1.67
N ARG A 152 -8.84 -22.82 -2.49
CA ARG A 152 -8.70 -22.76 -3.96
C ARG A 152 -7.74 -21.67 -4.43
N TYR A 153 -7.48 -20.64 -3.62
CA TYR A 153 -6.56 -19.57 -4.00
C TYR A 153 -5.10 -20.03 -4.11
N ARG A 154 -4.70 -21.10 -3.38
CA ARG A 154 -3.32 -21.62 -3.41
C ARG A 154 -2.92 -22.08 -4.82
N ASN A 155 -3.89 -22.51 -5.62
CA ASN A 155 -3.66 -22.95 -6.99
C ASN A 155 -3.19 -21.81 -7.91
N TRP A 156 -3.43 -20.54 -7.56
CA TRP A 156 -3.10 -19.40 -8.41
C TRP A 156 -2.34 -18.27 -7.72
N ILE A 157 -2.16 -18.29 -6.40
CA ILE A 157 -1.50 -17.20 -5.66
C ILE A 157 -0.06 -16.96 -6.12
N TYR A 158 0.66 -18.01 -6.53
CA TYR A 158 2.02 -17.86 -7.06
C TYR A 158 2.05 -17.18 -8.43
N TYR A 159 1.04 -17.34 -9.28
CA TYR A 159 0.96 -16.57 -10.52
C TYR A 159 0.81 -15.09 -10.21
N LEU A 160 -0.04 -14.73 -9.23
CA LEU A 160 -0.20 -13.36 -8.79
C LEU A 160 1.08 -12.81 -8.15
N PHE A 161 1.80 -13.62 -7.39
CA PHE A 161 3.09 -13.25 -6.81
C PHE A 161 4.15 -13.01 -7.90
N THR A 162 4.21 -13.85 -8.93
CA THR A 162 5.10 -13.63 -10.08
C THR A 162 4.77 -12.33 -10.81
N VAL A 163 3.48 -12.04 -11.04
CA VAL A 163 3.05 -10.76 -11.63
C VAL A 163 3.46 -9.58 -10.74
N PHE A 164 3.32 -9.70 -9.42
CA PHE A 164 3.78 -8.70 -8.47
C PHE A 164 5.30 -8.46 -8.56
N LEU A 165 6.11 -9.51 -8.74
CA LEU A 165 7.56 -9.36 -8.89
C LEU A 165 7.94 -8.58 -10.15
N LEU A 166 7.12 -8.59 -11.21
CA LEU A 166 7.37 -7.79 -12.41
C LEU A 166 7.31 -6.28 -12.13
N LEU A 167 6.76 -5.83 -10.99
CA LEU A 167 6.83 -4.43 -10.58
C LEU A 167 8.27 -3.97 -10.30
N CYS A 168 9.22 -4.89 -10.09
CA CYS A 168 10.64 -4.54 -9.97
C CYS A 168 11.19 -3.85 -11.23
N LEU A 169 10.57 -4.11 -12.39
CA LEU A 169 10.89 -3.46 -13.65
C LEU A 169 10.56 -1.96 -13.63
N TRP A 170 9.58 -1.57 -12.82
CA TRP A 170 9.22 -0.17 -12.60
C TRP A 170 10.07 0.46 -11.49
N ASN A 171 10.15 -0.20 -10.33
CA ASN A 171 10.96 0.26 -9.20
C ASN A 171 11.58 -0.92 -8.46
N PHE A 172 12.90 -0.93 -8.35
CA PHE A 172 13.67 -2.02 -7.74
C PHE A 172 13.26 -2.32 -6.29
N SER A 173 12.70 -1.33 -5.57
CA SER A 173 12.20 -1.49 -4.20
C SER A 173 11.13 -2.59 -4.07
N TRP A 174 10.40 -2.92 -5.15
CA TRP A 174 9.44 -4.02 -5.14
C TRP A 174 10.10 -5.40 -5.04
N LEU A 175 11.36 -5.54 -5.46
CA LEU A 175 12.11 -6.77 -5.27
C LEU A 175 12.42 -7.01 -3.79
N LEU A 176 12.72 -5.94 -3.04
CA LEU A 176 12.87 -6.01 -1.58
C LEU A 176 11.56 -6.46 -0.93
N TRP A 177 10.42 -5.87 -1.32
CA TRP A 177 9.12 -6.33 -0.83
C TRP A 177 8.80 -7.78 -1.23
N GLY A 178 9.13 -8.18 -2.46
CA GLY A 178 9.03 -9.57 -2.91
C GLY A 178 9.85 -10.52 -2.04
N PHE A 179 11.09 -10.15 -1.70
CA PHE A 179 11.93 -10.89 -0.76
C PHE A 179 11.30 -10.99 0.63
N LEU A 180 10.84 -9.88 1.20
CA LEU A 180 10.17 -9.85 2.51
C LEU A 180 8.91 -10.73 2.51
N ILE A 181 8.10 -10.64 1.46
CA ILE A 181 6.90 -11.46 1.30
C ILE A 181 7.27 -12.93 1.18
N TYR A 182 8.25 -13.29 0.36
CA TYR A 182 8.59 -14.70 0.14
C TYR A 182 9.20 -15.36 1.38
N PHE A 183 10.16 -14.70 2.03
CA PHE A 183 10.93 -15.31 3.13
C PHE A 183 10.28 -15.11 4.49
N ILE A 184 9.77 -13.91 4.79
CA ILE A 184 9.30 -13.53 6.13
C ILE A 184 7.79 -13.73 6.26
N ILE A 185 6.99 -13.09 5.39
CA ILE A 185 5.52 -13.10 5.49
C ILE A 185 4.92 -14.42 4.96
N LYS A 186 5.63 -15.06 4.02
CA LYS A 186 5.19 -16.15 3.13
C LYS A 186 4.14 -15.69 2.12
N VAL A 187 4.17 -16.27 0.91
CA VAL A 187 3.20 -15.96 -0.16
C VAL A 187 1.81 -16.49 0.22
N GLU A 188 1.77 -17.68 0.81
CA GLU A 188 0.53 -18.31 1.24
C GLU A 188 0.15 -17.93 2.67
N HIS A 189 -1.12 -17.62 2.87
CA HIS A 189 -1.77 -17.55 4.17
C HIS A 189 -1.74 -18.92 4.89
N PRO A 190 -1.46 -18.95 6.21
CA PRO A 190 -1.57 -20.15 7.04
C PRO A 190 -2.97 -20.78 6.99
N PHE A 191 -3.06 -22.08 7.26
CA PHE A 191 -4.37 -22.73 7.30
C PHE A 191 -5.24 -22.17 8.43
N VAL A 192 -6.51 -21.85 8.13
CA VAL A 192 -7.54 -21.49 9.12
C VAL A 192 -8.78 -22.33 8.85
N PRO A 193 -9.38 -22.96 9.88
CA PRO A 193 -10.59 -23.76 9.73
C PRO A 193 -11.75 -22.99 9.11
N ASP A 194 -12.56 -23.68 8.30
CA ASP A 194 -13.81 -23.14 7.80
C ASP A 194 -14.77 -22.80 8.95
N SER A 195 -15.50 -21.70 8.80
CA SER A 195 -16.60 -21.37 9.73
C SER A 195 -17.78 -22.31 9.52
N ALA A 196 -18.49 -22.63 10.60
CA ALA A 196 -19.74 -23.41 10.53
C ALA A 196 -20.80 -22.79 9.60
N VAL A 197 -20.75 -21.47 9.43
CA VAL A 197 -21.58 -20.74 8.46
C VAL A 197 -20.65 -20.13 7.41
N PRO A 198 -20.90 -20.32 6.11
CA PRO A 198 -20.07 -19.73 5.07
C PRO A 198 -20.16 -18.20 5.08
N LEU A 199 -19.17 -17.54 4.48
CA LEU A 199 -19.20 -16.10 4.27
C LEU A 199 -20.44 -15.70 3.44
N ASP A 200 -21.21 -14.77 3.96
CA ASP A 200 -22.37 -14.21 3.27
C ASP A 200 -21.95 -13.36 2.05
N ARG A 201 -22.92 -13.12 1.15
CA ARG A 201 -22.66 -12.41 -0.10
C ARG A 201 -22.17 -10.98 0.12
N ILE A 202 -22.65 -10.30 1.17
CA ILE A 202 -22.27 -8.92 1.48
C ILE A 202 -20.78 -8.88 1.86
N ARG A 203 -20.33 -9.78 2.74
CA ARG A 203 -18.91 -9.93 3.05
C ARG A 203 -18.07 -10.22 1.81
N LYS A 204 -18.47 -11.16 0.96
CA LYS A 204 -17.70 -11.47 -0.26
C LYS A 204 -17.55 -10.25 -1.17
N ILE A 205 -18.63 -9.51 -1.40
CA ILE A 205 -18.59 -8.28 -2.21
C ILE A 205 -17.73 -7.22 -1.52
N GLY A 206 -17.89 -7.00 -0.21
CA GLY A 206 -17.07 -6.06 0.55
C GLY A 206 -15.57 -6.40 0.51
N GLY A 207 -15.23 -7.69 0.56
CA GLY A 207 -13.86 -8.18 0.41
C GLY A 207 -13.25 -7.88 -0.96
N LEU A 208 -14.03 -8.10 -2.02
CA LEU A 208 -13.60 -7.76 -3.37
C LEU A 208 -13.48 -6.24 -3.56
N LEU A 209 -14.41 -5.46 -3.01
CA LEU A 209 -14.36 -4.00 -3.07
C LEU A 209 -13.15 -3.44 -2.33
N ILE A 210 -12.83 -3.92 -1.13
CA ILE A 210 -11.66 -3.43 -0.40
C ILE A 210 -10.37 -3.80 -1.15
N LEU A 211 -10.26 -5.01 -1.71
CA LEU A 211 -9.11 -5.39 -2.52
C LEU A 211 -9.03 -4.55 -3.80
N PHE A 212 -10.16 -4.19 -4.39
CA PHE A 212 -10.21 -3.30 -5.55
C PHE A 212 -9.70 -1.89 -5.24
N THR A 213 -9.86 -1.39 -4.01
CA THR A 213 -9.29 -0.09 -3.62
C THR A 213 -7.77 -0.05 -3.76
N LEU A 214 -7.09 -1.19 -3.64
CA LEU A 214 -5.64 -1.30 -3.86
C LEU A 214 -5.24 -0.70 -5.22
N ILE A 215 -6.02 -0.93 -6.28
CA ILE A 215 -5.70 -0.42 -7.62
C ILE A 215 -5.62 1.12 -7.63
N PHE A 216 -6.44 1.79 -6.82
CA PHE A 216 -6.48 3.25 -6.77
C PHE A 216 -5.40 3.85 -5.88
N ILE A 217 -5.10 3.19 -4.76
CA ILE A 217 -4.19 3.72 -3.73
C ILE A 217 -2.77 3.19 -3.84
N PHE A 218 -2.52 2.18 -4.69
CA PHE A 218 -1.19 1.63 -4.89
C PHE A 218 -0.27 2.67 -5.51
N VAL A 219 0.89 2.87 -4.89
CA VAL A 219 1.89 3.84 -5.30
C VAL A 219 3.08 3.08 -5.90
N PRO A 220 3.27 3.03 -7.23
CA PRO A 220 4.33 2.24 -7.87
C PRO A 220 5.76 2.69 -7.50
N SER A 221 5.95 3.94 -7.11
CA SER A 221 7.26 4.48 -6.73
C SER A 221 7.11 5.33 -5.48
N PRO A 222 7.01 4.72 -4.28
CA PRO A 222 6.51 5.39 -3.09
C PRO A 222 7.40 6.53 -2.59
N ILE A 223 8.72 6.37 -2.60
CA ILE A 223 9.65 7.39 -2.13
C ILE A 223 10.67 7.64 -3.23
N GLN A 224 10.80 8.90 -3.62
CA GLN A 224 11.78 9.36 -4.60
C GLN A 224 12.62 10.45 -3.94
N LEU A 225 13.94 10.35 -4.08
CA LEU A 225 14.83 11.46 -3.75
C LEU A 225 14.70 12.53 -4.84
N GLY A 226 14.82 13.81 -4.50
CA GLY A 226 14.67 14.91 -5.46
C GLY A 226 15.49 14.75 -6.75
N THR A 227 16.66 14.10 -6.65
CA THR A 227 17.55 13.79 -7.78
C THR A 227 17.07 12.64 -8.67
N ASP A 228 16.16 11.79 -8.18
CA ASP A 228 15.61 10.63 -8.90
C ASP A 228 14.25 10.92 -9.58
N ILE A 229 13.73 12.16 -9.46
CA ILE A 229 12.48 12.58 -10.11
C ILE A 229 12.72 12.55 -11.64
N ASN A 230 12.08 11.61 -12.34
CA ASN A 230 12.28 11.22 -13.76
C ASN A 230 13.44 10.28 -14.08
N ARG A 231 14.03 9.61 -13.09
CA ARG A 231 14.95 8.52 -13.40
C ARG A 231 14.16 7.41 -14.13
N PRO A 232 14.62 6.95 -15.32
CA PRO A 232 13.94 5.89 -16.05
C PRO A 232 13.81 4.66 -15.15
N GLY A 233 12.69 3.95 -15.27
CA GLY A 233 12.51 2.69 -14.58
C GLY A 233 13.58 1.67 -14.99
N LEU A 234 13.79 0.64 -14.20
CA LEU A 234 14.82 -0.37 -14.48
C LEU A 234 14.66 -1.00 -15.87
N ALA A 235 13.42 -1.25 -16.32
CA ALA A 235 13.16 -1.73 -17.67
C ALA A 235 13.59 -0.74 -18.76
N GLU A 236 13.41 0.56 -18.53
CA GLU A 236 13.79 1.60 -19.47
C GLU A 236 15.31 1.79 -19.49
N GLU A 237 15.98 1.73 -18.34
CA GLU A 237 17.45 1.68 -18.26
C GLU A 237 18.02 0.48 -19.03
N VAL A 238 17.45 -0.72 -18.83
CA VAL A 238 17.85 -1.94 -19.55
C VAL A 238 17.61 -1.78 -21.05
N TRP A 239 16.47 -1.21 -21.46
CA TRP A 239 16.16 -0.98 -22.86
C TRP A 239 17.12 0.01 -23.53
N ILE A 240 17.43 1.13 -22.86
CA ILE A 240 18.39 2.13 -23.35
C ILE A 240 19.78 1.49 -23.52
N SER A 241 20.22 0.69 -22.54
CA SER A 241 21.51 -0.01 -22.57
C SER A 241 21.59 -1.05 -23.71
N LEU A 242 20.52 -1.81 -23.93
CA LEU A 242 20.46 -2.76 -25.05
C LEU A 242 20.49 -2.04 -26.40
N LYS A 243 19.79 -0.91 -26.51
CA LYS A 243 19.75 -0.11 -27.74
C LYS A 243 21.12 0.51 -28.06
N SER A 244 21.87 0.97 -27.06
CA SER A 244 23.22 1.50 -27.29
C SER A 244 24.18 0.43 -27.80
N VAL A 245 24.17 -0.77 -27.23
CA VAL A 245 25.02 -1.89 -27.68
C VAL A 245 24.71 -2.29 -29.13
N TYR A 246 23.43 -2.23 -29.55
CA TYR A 246 23.05 -2.57 -30.92
C TYR A 246 23.42 -1.48 -31.94
N LEU A 247 23.46 -0.22 -31.54
CA LEU A 247 23.84 0.90 -32.42
C LEU A 247 25.36 1.05 -32.59
N ASP A 248 26.15 0.44 -31.71
CA ASP A 248 27.62 0.39 -31.78
C ASP A 248 28.16 -0.80 -32.61
N LEU A 249 27.28 -1.62 -33.20
CA LEU A 249 27.58 -2.75 -34.11
C LEU A 249 27.28 -2.40 -35.58
#